data_AF-D8VEE8-F1
#
_entry.id   AF-D8VEE8-F1
#
_cell.length_a   1.000
_cell.length_b   1.000
_cell.length_c   1.000
_cell.angle_alpha   90.00
_cell.angle_beta   90.00
_cell.angle_gamma   90.00
#
_symmetry.space_group_name_H-M   'P 1'
#
loop_
_entity.id
_entity.type
_entity.pdbx_description
1 polymer ?
#
loop_
_entity_poly.entity_id
_entity_poly.type
_entity_poly.pdbx_seq_one_letter_code
_entity_poly.pdbx_strand_id
1 'polypeptide(L)'
;VERIISNLSEVSCENLRRGNFSRETLSKVEKISSDLQSSHFFICDKNCSEINALINQATALKHSYGIDILFIDYLQLIEANGRSENRQNEIASISRKLRMLSVDLEIPIVCLSQLSRKV
;
A
#
# COMPACT_ATOMS: atom_id res chain seq x y z
N VAL A 1 0.61 4.96 8.45
CA VAL A 1 0.60 4.18 9.71
C VAL A 1 -0.54 4.58 10.65
N GLU A 2 -0.77 5.87 10.92
CA GLU A 2 -1.80 6.35 11.88
C GLU A 2 -3.19 5.74 11.70
N ARG A 3 -3.67 5.58 10.46
CA ARG A 3 -4.99 4.99 10.18
C ARG A 3 -5.09 3.53 10.65
N ILE A 4 -4.00 2.76 10.57
CA ILE A 4 -3.96 1.37 11.01
C ILE A 4 -4.05 1.32 12.53
N ILE A 5 -3.22 2.13 13.20
CA ILE A 5 -3.23 2.23 14.66
C ILE A 5 -4.59 2.69 15.16
N SER A 6 -5.20 3.70 14.53
CA SER A 6 -6.55 4.18 14.87
C SER A 6 -7.59 3.07 14.82
N ASN A 7 -7.60 2.28 13.74
CA ASN A 7 -8.54 1.15 13.60
C ASN A 7 -8.30 0.05 14.63
N LEU A 8 -7.04 -0.32 14.89
CA LEU A 8 -6.70 -1.40 15.83
C LEU A 8 -6.87 -1.00 17.30
N SER A 9 -6.62 0.27 17.63
CA SER A 9 -6.70 0.80 19.00
C SER A 9 -8.08 1.33 19.37
N GLU A 10 -8.99 1.45 18.40
CA GLU A 10 -10.31 2.10 18.57
C GLU A 10 -10.21 3.56 19.04
N VAL A 11 -9.05 4.19 18.83
CA VAL A 11 -8.81 5.61 19.13
C VAL A 11 -8.98 6.40 17.85
N SER A 12 -9.72 7.51 17.90
CA SER A 12 -9.89 8.37 16.73
C SER A 12 -8.55 8.93 16.23
N CYS A 13 -8.40 9.06 14.90
CA CYS A 13 -7.22 9.70 14.30
C CYS A 13 -6.98 11.13 14.83
N GLU A 14 -8.04 11.86 15.20
CA GLU A 14 -7.91 13.20 15.78
C GLU A 14 -7.24 13.16 17.14
N ASN A 15 -7.66 12.25 18.02
CA ASN A 15 -7.05 12.08 19.33
C ASN A 15 -5.61 11.58 19.20
N LEU A 16 -5.34 10.69 18.23
CA LEU A 16 -3.98 10.24 17.92
C LEU A 16 -3.05 11.41 17.55
N ARG A 17 -3.51 12.31 16.67
CA ARG A 17 -2.71 13.48 16.25
C ARG A 17 -2.55 14.54 17.33
N ARG A 18 -3.58 14.74 18.16
CA ARG A 18 -3.57 15.75 19.24
C ARG A 18 -2.76 15.33 20.46
N GLY A 19 -2.45 14.04 20.60
CA GLY A 19 -1.72 13.52 21.76
C GLY A 19 -2.51 13.51 23.07
N ASN A 20 -3.84 13.69 23.00
CA ASN A 20 -4.70 13.74 24.18
C ASN A 20 -5.15 12.33 24.57
N PHE A 21 -4.31 11.63 25.35
CA PHE A 21 -4.57 10.26 25.75
C PHE A 21 -4.71 10.14 27.27
N SER A 22 -5.63 9.28 27.70
CA SER A 22 -5.51 8.69 29.04
C SER A 22 -4.31 7.74 29.06
N ARG A 23 -3.77 7.44 30.24
CA ARG A 23 -2.66 6.47 30.36
C ARG A 23 -3.01 5.10 29.79
N GLU A 24 -4.26 4.67 29.96
CA GLU A 24 -4.77 3.41 29.43
C GLU A 24 -4.76 3.40 27.89
N THR A 25 -5.23 4.48 27.26
CA THR A 25 -5.21 4.63 25.81
C THR A 25 -3.79 4.64 25.27
N LEU A 26 -2.87 5.33 25.95
CA LEU A 26 -1.47 5.39 25.54
C LEU A 26 -0.85 3.98 25.55
N SER A 27 -1.06 3.22 26.63
CA SER A 27 -0.56 1.85 26.74
C SER A 27 -1.13 0.93 25.65
N LYS A 28 -2.42 1.08 25.31
CA LYS A 28 -3.06 0.33 24.20
C LYS A 28 -2.40 0.65 22.86
N VAL A 29 -2.14 1.94 22.58
CA VAL A 29 -1.50 2.39 21.34
C VAL A 29 -0.05 1.91 21.25
N GLU A 30 0.72 2.00 22.33
CA GLU A 30 2.11 1.53 22.39
C GLU A 30 2.21 0.03 22.10
N LYS A 31 1.34 -0.78 22.73
CA LYS A 31 1.27 -2.22 22.50
C LYS A 31 1.02 -2.54 21.02
N ILE A 32 -0.01 -1.94 20.43
CA ILE A 32 -0.36 -2.16 19.01
C ILE A 32 0.76 -1.72 18.08
N SER A 33 1.44 -0.61 18.40
CA SER A 33 2.58 -0.12 17.62
C SER A 33 3.74 -1.12 17.65
N SER A 34 4.04 -1.68 18.84
CA SER A 34 5.05 -2.73 18.99
C SER A 34 4.67 -4.01 18.24
N ASP A 35 3.42 -4.45 18.36
CA ASP A 35 2.92 -5.64 17.66
C ASP A 35 3.04 -5.45 16.14
N LEU A 36 2.67 -4.27 15.62
CA LEU A 36 2.78 -3.94 14.20
C LEU A 36 4.24 -3.89 13.72
N GLN A 37 5.17 -3.34 14.52
CA GLN A 37 6.60 -3.34 14.18
C GLN A 37 7.19 -4.75 14.05
N SER A 38 6.70 -5.70 14.85
CA SER A 38 7.14 -7.10 14.80
C SER A 38 6.41 -7.93 13.73
N SER A 39 5.40 -7.36 13.07
CA SER A 39 4.58 -8.08 12.09
C SER A 39 5.22 -8.13 10.70
N HIS A 40 4.82 -9.12 9.90
CA HIS A 40 5.21 -9.24 8.47
C HIS A 40 4.39 -8.28 7.58
N PHE A 41 4.27 -7.03 8.00
CA PHE A 41 3.53 -5.99 7.31
C PHE A 41 4.48 -4.88 6.85
N PHE A 42 4.76 -4.85 5.54
CA PHE A 42 5.70 -3.92 4.94
C PHE A 42 4.97 -2.74 4.32
N ILE A 43 5.27 -1.52 4.77
CA ILE A 43 4.78 -0.28 4.14
C ILE A 43 5.91 0.33 3.32
N CYS A 44 5.67 0.52 2.03
CA CYS A 44 6.61 1.16 1.12
C CYS A 44 6.12 2.57 0.78
N ASP A 45 6.64 3.58 1.48
CA ASP A 45 6.24 5.00 1.33
C ASP A 45 7.15 5.80 0.37
N LYS A 46 8.10 5.12 -0.29
CA LYS A 46 8.90 5.76 -1.33
C LYS A 46 8.08 5.87 -2.61
N ASN A 47 8.09 7.06 -3.23
CA ASN A 47 7.44 7.31 -4.51
C ASN A 47 8.03 6.41 -5.61
N CYS A 48 7.47 5.20 -5.78
CA CYS A 48 7.64 4.40 -6.98
C CYS A 48 6.57 4.85 -7.99
N SER A 49 6.84 5.94 -8.71
CA SER A 49 5.99 6.32 -9.84
C SER A 49 6.11 5.29 -10.96
N GLU A 50 7.28 4.73 -11.21
CA GLU A 50 7.46 3.76 -12.30
C GLU A 50 7.01 2.34 -11.94
N ILE A 51 6.22 1.73 -12.84
CA ILE A 51 5.74 0.33 -12.69
C ILE A 51 6.89 -0.69 -12.53
N ASN A 52 8.03 -0.46 -13.18
CA ASN A 52 9.18 -1.35 -13.08
C ASN A 52 9.82 -1.32 -11.69
N ALA A 53 9.87 -0.15 -11.05
CA ALA A 53 10.38 -0.02 -9.69
C ALA A 53 9.51 -0.78 -8.69
N LEU A 54 8.18 -0.70 -8.86
CA LEU A 54 7.22 -1.47 -8.08
C LEU A 54 7.41 -2.98 -8.23
N ILE A 55 7.55 -3.47 -9.47
CA ILE A 55 7.79 -4.90 -9.76
C ILE A 55 9.06 -5.37 -9.06
N ASN A 56 10.17 -4.64 -9.22
CA ASN A 56 11.44 -5.01 -8.60
C ASN A 56 11.35 -5.07 -7.07
N GLN A 57 10.66 -4.10 -6.46
CA GLN A 57 10.47 -4.05 -5.02
C GLN A 57 9.59 -5.22 -4.52
N ALA A 58 8.48 -5.50 -5.20
CA ALA A 58 7.58 -6.60 -4.83
C ALA A 58 8.28 -7.97 -4.94
N THR A 59 9.04 -8.20 -6.01
CA THR A 59 9.84 -9.42 -6.18
C THR A 59 10.90 -9.57 -5.10
N ALA A 60 11.62 -8.49 -4.76
CA ALA A 60 12.60 -8.50 -3.69
C ALA A 60 11.98 -8.83 -2.33
N LEU A 61 10.79 -8.29 -2.03
CA LEU A 61 10.04 -8.59 -0.81
C LEU A 61 9.53 -10.03 -0.79
N LYS A 62 9.01 -10.55 -1.91
CA LYS A 62 8.60 -11.96 -2.02
C LYS A 62 9.78 -12.91 -1.79
N HIS A 63 10.93 -12.63 -2.39
CA HIS A 63 12.13 -13.45 -2.22
C HIS A 63 12.68 -13.38 -0.78
N SER A 64 12.73 -12.19 -0.18
CA SER A 64 13.37 -12.00 1.13
C SER A 64 12.48 -12.40 2.30
N TYR A 65 11.16 -12.19 2.18
CA TYR A 65 10.22 -12.32 3.30
C TYR A 65 9.00 -13.19 2.99
N GLY A 66 8.84 -13.68 1.75
CA GLY A 66 7.75 -14.58 1.40
C GLY A 66 6.37 -13.95 1.45
N ILE A 67 6.22 -12.66 1.09
CA ILE A 67 4.91 -11.97 1.16
C ILE A 67 3.79 -12.76 0.46
N ASP A 68 2.59 -12.71 1.04
CA ASP A 68 1.42 -13.48 0.56
C ASP A 68 0.39 -12.61 -0.18
N ILE A 69 0.48 -11.29 -0.07
CA ILE A 69 -0.45 -10.35 -0.67
C ILE A 69 0.22 -9.00 -0.91
N LEU A 70 -0.15 -8.34 -1.99
CA LEU A 70 0.31 -6.99 -2.32
C LEU A 70 -0.88 -6.03 -2.42
N PHE A 71 -0.80 -4.91 -1.70
CA PHE A 71 -1.76 -3.82 -1.77
C PHE A 71 -1.12 -2.59 -2.42
N ILE A 72 -1.82 -1.96 -3.37
CA ILE A 72 -1.35 -0.79 -4.12
C ILE A 72 -2.38 0.34 -3.99
N ASP A 73 -1.96 1.47 -3.41
CA ASP A 73 -2.75 2.69 -3.22
C ASP A 73 -2.04 3.86 -3.93
N TYR A 74 -2.42 4.31 -5.13
CA TYR A 74 -3.46 3.84 -6.06
C TYR A 74 -2.91 3.85 -7.49
N LEU A 75 -3.49 3.07 -8.41
CA LEU A 75 -2.96 2.84 -9.77
C LEU A 75 -2.64 4.12 -10.55
N GLN A 76 -3.41 5.18 -10.34
CA GLN A 76 -3.25 6.43 -11.06
C GLN A 76 -1.99 7.23 -10.66
N LEU A 77 -1.25 6.83 -9.62
CA LEU A 77 0.08 7.38 -9.30
C LEU A 77 1.20 6.62 -10.00
N ILE A 78 0.89 5.48 -10.63
CA ILE A 78 1.83 4.70 -11.39
C ILE A 78 1.87 5.22 -12.83
N GLU A 79 3.08 5.39 -13.32
CA GLU A 79 3.47 5.76 -14.67
C GLU A 79 3.89 4.50 -15.42
N ALA A 80 3.35 4.32 -16.62
CA ALA A 80 3.89 3.32 -17.54
C ALA A 80 5.17 3.84 -18.18
N ASN A 81 6.08 2.93 -18.54
CA ASN A 81 7.30 3.31 -19.25
C ASN A 81 6.96 3.96 -20.60
N GLY A 82 7.29 5.23 -20.78
CA GLY A 82 7.15 5.98 -22.03
C GLY A 82 6.01 7.02 -22.03
N ARG A 83 6.02 7.93 -23.01
CA ARG A 83 4.93 8.89 -23.22
C ARG A 83 3.71 8.16 -23.79
N SER A 84 2.69 7.96 -22.95
CA SER A 84 1.36 7.58 -23.43
C SER A 84 0.55 8.85 -23.69
N GLU A 85 0.03 9.02 -24.90
CA GLU A 85 -0.91 10.11 -25.21
C GLU A 85 -2.30 9.88 -24.60
N ASN A 86 -2.60 8.63 -24.18
CA ASN A 86 -3.91 8.26 -23.64
C ASN A 86 -3.77 7.55 -22.28
N ARG A 87 -4.25 8.19 -21.22
CA ARG A 87 -4.24 7.65 -19.85
C ARG A 87 -5.00 6.33 -19.71
N GLN A 88 -6.04 6.10 -20.50
CA GLN A 88 -6.80 4.84 -20.47
C GLN A 88 -5.95 3.66 -20.95
N ASN A 89 -5.21 3.86 -22.04
CA ASN A 89 -4.28 2.85 -22.57
C ASN A 89 -3.13 2.58 -21.60
N GLU A 90 -2.68 3.63 -20.91
CA GLU A 90 -1.66 3.54 -19.89
C GLU A 90 -2.11 2.68 -18.70
N ILE A 91 -3.28 2.95 -18.14
CA ILE A 91 -3.87 2.16 -17.05
C ILE A 91 -4.09 0.71 -17.51
N ALA A 92 -4.57 0.49 -18.73
CA ALA A 92 -4.71 -0.87 -19.28
C ALA A 92 -3.36 -1.61 -19.36
N SER A 93 -2.28 -0.91 -19.73
CA SER A 93 -0.92 -1.45 -19.74
C SER A 93 -0.43 -1.81 -18.34
N ILE A 94 -0.61 -0.90 -17.36
CA ILE A 94 -0.26 -1.12 -15.96
C ILE A 94 -1.00 -2.34 -15.40
N SER A 95 -2.32 -2.43 -15.60
CA SER A 95 -3.14 -3.55 -15.14
C SER A 95 -2.68 -4.89 -15.71
N ARG A 96 -2.26 -4.95 -16.99
CA ARG A 96 -1.70 -6.18 -17.58
C ARG A 96 -0.38 -6.57 -16.91
N LYS A 97 0.53 -5.60 -16.69
CA LYS A 97 1.80 -5.85 -16.00
C LYS A 97 1.58 -6.35 -14.57
N LEU A 98 0.64 -5.77 -13.84
CA LEU A 98 0.30 -6.23 -12.49
C LEU A 98 -0.33 -7.63 -12.50
N ARG A 99 -1.15 -7.95 -13.50
CA ARG A 99 -1.66 -9.32 -13.66
C ARG A 99 -0.53 -10.32 -13.93
N MET A 100 0.45 -9.98 -14.75
CA MET A 100 1.63 -10.83 -14.96
C MET A 100 2.40 -11.00 -13.64
N LEU A 101 2.66 -9.91 -12.93
CA LEU A 101 3.32 -9.94 -11.62
C LEU A 101 2.60 -10.84 -10.62
N SER A 102 1.27 -10.81 -10.56
CA SER A 102 0.50 -11.68 -9.66
C SER A 102 0.69 -13.18 -9.95
N VAL A 103 0.87 -13.53 -11.23
CA VAL A 103 1.13 -14.90 -11.65
C VAL A 103 2.56 -15.28 -11.31
N ASP A 104 3.52 -14.41 -11.62
CA ASP A 104 4.94 -14.65 -11.39
C ASP A 104 5.28 -14.77 -9.89
N LEU A 105 4.62 -13.98 -9.03
CA LEU A 105 4.80 -14.03 -7.58
C LEU A 105 3.89 -15.05 -6.89
N GLU A 106 2.92 -15.60 -7.60
CA GLU A 106 1.87 -16.48 -7.08
C GLU A 106 1.11 -15.88 -5.88
N ILE A 107 0.79 -14.58 -5.93
CA ILE A 107 0.04 -13.89 -4.87
C ILE A 107 -1.10 -13.03 -5.42
N PRO A 108 -2.19 -12.86 -4.65
CA PRO A 108 -3.19 -11.84 -4.94
C PRO A 108 -2.58 -10.42 -4.89
N ILE A 109 -2.98 -9.60 -5.84
CA ILE A 109 -2.67 -8.16 -5.88
C ILE A 109 -3.97 -7.37 -5.82
N VAL A 110 -4.12 -6.53 -4.80
CA VAL A 110 -5.26 -5.63 -4.62
C VAL A 110 -4.82 -4.21 -4.94
N CYS A 111 -5.44 -3.62 -5.95
CA CYS A 111 -5.10 -2.26 -6.40
C CYS A 111 -6.30 -1.33 -6.24
N LEU A 112 -6.07 -0.17 -5.64
CA LEU A 112 -7.06 0.90 -5.63
C LEU A 112 -7.04 1.63 -6.97
N SER A 113 -8.23 1.87 -7.52
CA SER A 113 -8.41 2.62 -8.75
C SER A 113 -9.43 3.73 -8.52
N GLN A 114 -9.03 4.97 -8.80
CA GLN A 114 -9.95 6.10 -8.79
C GLN A 114 -10.82 6.12 -10.05
N LEU A 115 -12.13 6.31 -9.87
CA LEU A 115 -13.07 6.49 -10.98
C LEU A 115 -13.00 7.94 -11.51
N SER A 116 -13.22 8.09 -12.83
CA SER A 116 -13.41 9.42 -13.42
C SER A 116 -14.65 10.08 -12.82
N ARG A 117 -14.56 11.39 -12.55
CA ARG A 117 -15.68 12.19 -12.02
C ARG A 117 -16.73 12.54 -13.08
N LYS A 118 -16.56 12.10 -14.34
CA LYS A 118 -17.51 12.37 -15.42
C LYS A 118 -18.82 11.62 -15.20
N VAL A 119 -19.72 12.28 -14.49
CA VAL A 119 -21.15 12.34 -14.79
C VAL A 119 -21.37 13.34 -15.93
#